data_AF-A0A382VQX6-F1
#
_entry.id   AF-A0A382VQX6-F1
#
_cell.length_a   1.000
_cell.length_b   1.000
_cell.length_c   1.000
_cell.angle_alpha   90.00
_cell.angle_beta   90.00
_cell.angle_gamma   90.00
#
_symmetry.space_group_name_H-M   'P 1'
#
loop_
_entity.id
_entity.type
_entity.pdbx_description
1 polymer ?
#
loop_
_entity_poly.entity_id
_entity_poly.type
_entity_poly.pdbx_seq_one_letter_code
_entity_poly.pdbx_strand_id
1 'polypeptide(L)'
;HLSFFLPTEEDLLLLAERLKEANCEVTGVVDHTVIRSIYFHDNNGIALEASCWTVEITDLGFNPENEVLFADPEPVPAIEELRKGKLKHMPTSQLPKLDHSA
;
A
#
# COMPACT_ATOMS: atom_id res chain seq x y z
N HIS A 1 1.36 -0.48 -11.67
CA HIS A 1 -0.08 -0.80 -11.55
C HIS A 1 -0.79 0.37 -10.86
N LEU A 2 -2.11 0.42 -10.93
CA LEU A 2 -2.96 1.30 -10.13
C LEU A 2 -3.79 0.43 -9.18
N SER A 3 -3.85 0.80 -7.90
CA SER A 3 -4.66 0.08 -6.91
C SER A 3 -5.93 0.85 -6.54
N PHE A 4 -7.06 0.14 -6.51
CA PHE A 4 -8.35 0.63 -6.01
C PHE A 4 -8.57 0.11 -4.60
N PHE A 5 -8.90 1.02 -3.68
CA PHE A 5 -9.29 0.64 -2.32
C PHE A 5 -10.71 0.08 -2.29
N LEU A 6 -10.88 -1.03 -1.57
CA LEU A 6 -12.18 -1.60 -1.22
C LEU A 6 -12.34 -1.67 0.31
N PRO A 7 -13.54 -1.40 0.84
CA PRO A 7 -13.76 -1.34 2.29
C PRO A 7 -13.50 -2.66 3.01
N THR A 8 -13.86 -3.79 2.39
CA THR A 8 -13.77 -5.11 3.02
C THR A 8 -13.19 -6.16 2.08
N GLU A 9 -12.75 -7.28 2.65
CA GLU A 9 -12.35 -8.46 1.86
C GLU A 9 -13.53 -9.10 1.14
N GLU A 10 -14.75 -9.00 1.67
CA GLU A 10 -15.96 -9.45 0.97
C GLU A 10 -16.16 -8.64 -0.33
N ASP A 11 -15.99 -7.32 -0.29
CA ASP A 11 -16.05 -6.48 -1.49
C ASP A 11 -14.98 -6.89 -2.52
N LEU A 12 -13.80 -7.31 -2.05
CA LEU A 12 -12.71 -7.81 -2.89
C LEU A 12 -13.10 -9.12 -3.58
N LEU A 13 -13.70 -10.06 -2.84
CA LEU A 13 -14.17 -11.33 -3.37
C LEU A 13 -15.31 -11.13 -4.39
N LEU A 14 -16.27 -10.25 -4.07
CA LEU A 14 -17.37 -9.90 -4.99
C LEU A 14 -16.86 -9.24 -6.27
N LEU A 15 -15.85 -8.37 -6.19
CA LEU A 15 -15.21 -7.82 -7.39
C LEU A 15 -14.50 -8.91 -8.20
N ALA A 16 -13.78 -9.81 -7.54
CA ALA A 16 -13.09 -10.92 -8.21
C ALA A 16 -14.07 -11.83 -8.95
N GLU A 17 -15.24 -12.13 -8.36
CA GLU A 17 -16.30 -12.90 -9.02
C GLU A 17 -16.82 -12.19 -10.26
N ARG A 18 -17.18 -10.91 -10.15
CA ARG A 18 -17.67 -10.11 -11.29
C ARG A 18 -16.65 -10.03 -12.43
N LEU A 19 -15.37 -9.92 -12.10
CA LEU A 19 -14.29 -9.90 -13.09
C LEU A 19 -14.18 -11.27 -13.80
N LYS A 20 -14.27 -12.38 -13.06
CA LYS A 20 -14.28 -13.73 -13.63
C LYS A 20 -15.49 -13.97 -14.54
N GLU A 21 -16.68 -13.52 -14.13
CA GLU A 21 -17.90 -13.58 -14.95
C GLU A 21 -17.76 -12.78 -16.25
N ALA A 22 -16.98 -11.70 -16.23
CA ALA A 22 -16.64 -10.90 -17.40
C ALA A 22 -15.50 -11.50 -18.26
N ASN A 23 -15.00 -12.70 -17.93
CA ASN A 23 -13.85 -13.35 -18.57
C ASN A 23 -12.53 -12.60 -18.40
N CYS A 24 -12.37 -11.81 -17.34
CA CYS A 24 -11.08 -11.25 -16.96
C CYS A 24 -10.26 -12.30 -16.21
N GLU A 25 -8.96 -12.37 -16.50
CA GLU A 25 -8.02 -13.11 -15.66
C GLU A 25 -7.78 -12.34 -14.36
N VAL A 26 -7.98 -13.01 -13.23
CA VAL A 26 -7.79 -12.46 -11.89
C VAL A 26 -6.98 -13.43 -11.05
N THR A 27 -6.01 -12.93 -10.28
CA THR A 27 -5.27 -13.76 -9.33
C THR A 27 -6.18 -14.28 -8.20
N GLY A 28 -5.68 -15.25 -7.43
CA GLY A 28 -6.20 -15.46 -6.08
C GLY A 28 -5.92 -14.24 -5.20
N VAL A 29 -6.55 -14.20 -4.02
CA VAL A 29 -6.23 -13.19 -3.00
C VAL A 29 -4.78 -13.38 -2.56
N VAL A 30 -4.00 -12.30 -2.63
CA VAL A 30 -2.62 -12.24 -2.13
C VAL A 30 -2.63 -11.53 -0.79
N ASP A 31 -2.01 -12.15 0.22
CA ASP A 31 -1.89 -11.59 1.57
C ASP A 31 -0.53 -10.88 1.70
N HIS A 32 -0.58 -9.55 1.83
CA HIS A 32 0.59 -8.69 2.05
C HIS A 32 0.70 -8.25 3.51
N THR A 33 0.09 -8.98 4.44
CA THR A 33 0.06 -8.73 5.89
C THR A 33 -0.79 -7.52 6.31
N VAL A 34 -0.57 -6.34 5.70
CA VAL A 34 -1.32 -5.09 5.98
C VAL A 34 -2.46 -4.83 5.00
N ILE A 35 -2.39 -5.46 3.83
CA ILE A 35 -3.45 -5.45 2.83
C ILE A 35 -3.65 -6.86 2.29
N ARG A 36 -4.86 -7.10 1.79
CA ARG A 36 -5.16 -8.22 0.88
C ARG A 36 -5.56 -7.66 -0.46
N SER A 37 -5.09 -8.27 -1.53
CA SER A 37 -5.32 -7.76 -2.87
C SER A 37 -5.56 -8.85 -3.92
N ILE A 38 -6.18 -8.44 -5.02
CA ILE A 38 -6.27 -9.22 -6.27
C ILE A 38 -5.68 -8.38 -7.40
N TYR A 39 -5.11 -9.05 -8.40
CA TYR A 39 -4.52 -8.41 -9.57
C TYR A 39 -5.24 -8.86 -10.84
N PHE A 40 -5.40 -7.91 -11.77
CA PHE A 40 -6.05 -8.12 -13.06
C PHE A 40 -5.57 -7.07 -14.08
N HIS A 41 -5.96 -7.20 -15.34
CA HIS A 41 -5.68 -6.22 -16.38
C HIS A 41 -6.98 -5.63 -16.93
N ASP A 42 -6.95 -4.36 -17.34
CA ASP A 42 -8.04 -3.79 -18.14
C ASP A 42 -7.97 -4.27 -19.61
N ASN A 43 -8.94 -3.87 -20.42
CA ASN A 43 -9.00 -4.22 -21.84
C ASN A 43 -7.84 -3.65 -22.69
N ASN A 44 -7.02 -2.77 -22.12
CA ASN A 44 -5.85 -2.17 -22.76
C ASN A 44 -4.53 -2.73 -22.22
N GLY A 45 -4.57 -3.72 -21.32
CA GLY A 45 -3.40 -4.31 -20.69
C GLY A 45 -2.79 -3.48 -19.56
N ILE A 46 -3.51 -2.51 -19.00
CA ILE A 46 -3.08 -1.77 -17.81
C ILE A 46 -3.16 -2.71 -16.61
N ALA A 47 -2.04 -2.89 -15.90
CA ALA A 47 -2.01 -3.67 -14.66
C ALA A 47 -2.77 -2.93 -13.55
N LEU A 48 -3.80 -3.58 -13.01
CA LEU A 48 -4.67 -3.09 -11.97
C LEU A 48 -4.61 -3.99 -10.73
N GLU A 49 -4.84 -3.37 -9.59
CA GLU A 49 -4.97 -4.02 -8.30
C GLU A 49 -6.27 -3.52 -7.64
N ALA A 50 -6.95 -4.40 -6.91
CA ALA A 50 -7.92 -3.98 -5.90
C ALA A 50 -7.45 -4.51 -4.56
N SER A 51 -7.55 -3.70 -3.51
CA SER A 51 -7.01 -4.04 -2.20
C SER A 51 -7.88 -3.53 -1.06
N CYS A 52 -7.93 -4.29 0.03
CA CYS A 52 -8.53 -3.88 1.30
C CYS A 52 -7.48 -3.93 2.42
N TRP A 53 -7.63 -3.08 3.43
CA TRP A 53 -6.80 -3.12 4.64
C TRP A 53 -7.15 -4.35 5.48
N THR A 54 -6.14 -4.99 6.08
CA THR A 54 -6.31 -6.05 7.08
C THR A 54 -6.07 -5.55 8.50
N VAL A 55 -5.61 -4.32 8.64
CA VAL A 55 -5.28 -3.63 9.89
C VAL A 55 -5.84 -2.21 9.86
N GLU A 56 -6.05 -1.60 11.03
CA GLU A 56 -6.46 -0.20 11.08
C GLU A 56 -5.31 0.71 10.65
N ILE A 57 -5.62 1.80 9.94
CA ILE A 57 -4.61 2.78 9.49
C ILE A 57 -3.82 3.36 10.67
N THR A 58 -4.46 3.48 11.84
CA THR A 58 -3.82 3.96 13.06
C THR A 58 -2.68 3.06 13.54
N ASP A 59 -2.71 1.78 13.17
CA ASP A 59 -1.73 0.78 13.60
C ASP A 59 -0.50 0.74 12.68
N LEU A 60 -0.54 1.47 11.54
CA LEU A 60 0.57 1.60 10.58
C LEU A 60 1.58 2.69 10.97
N GLY A 61 1.36 3.39 12.09
CA GLY A 61 2.29 4.38 12.61
C GLY A 61 3.66 3.80 12.99
N PHE A 62 4.64 4.68 13.20
CA PHE A 62 5.96 4.26 13.67
C PHE A 62 5.85 3.63 15.07
N ASN A 63 6.05 2.31 15.13
CA ASN A 63 6.11 1.53 16.36
C ASN A 63 7.28 0.54 16.26
N PRO A 64 8.48 0.88 16.74
CA PRO A 64 9.67 0.06 16.56
C PRO A 64 9.66 -1.25 17.38
N GLU A 65 8.64 -1.45 18.23
CA GLU A 65 8.40 -2.71 18.95
C GLU A 65 7.42 -3.63 18.20
N ASN A 66 6.85 -3.18 17.07
CA ASN A 66 5.99 -4.02 16.24
C ASN A 66 6.86 -5.00 15.43
N GLU A 67 6.90 -6.25 15.90
CA GLU A 67 7.69 -7.35 15.33
C GLU A 67 7.24 -7.80 13.94
N VAL A 68 6.11 -7.28 13.42
CA VAL A 68 5.62 -7.58 12.06
C VAL A 68 6.02 -6.47 11.09
N LEU A 69 5.78 -5.20 11.43
CA LEU A 69 6.06 -4.06 10.55
C LEU A 69 7.52 -3.57 10.63
N PHE A 70 8.21 -3.83 11.75
CA PHE A 70 9.58 -3.44 12.01
C PHE A 70 10.45 -4.66 12.36
N ALA A 71 10.20 -5.78 11.66
CA ALA A 71 10.82 -7.09 11.90
C ALA A 71 12.29 -7.23 11.45
N ASP A 72 12.85 -6.21 10.80
CA ASP A 72 14.20 -6.27 10.24
C ASP A 72 15.23 -6.42 11.39
N PRO A 73 16.02 -7.52 11.43
CA PRO A 73 17.03 -7.72 12.47
C PRO A 73 18.19 -6.71 12.38
N GLU A 74 18.40 -6.07 11.22
CA GLU A 74 19.41 -5.02 11.03
C GLU A 74 18.75 -3.77 10.40
N PRO A 75 17.93 -3.03 11.18
CA PRO A 75 17.12 -1.96 10.65
C PRO A 75 17.97 -0.80 10.15
N VAL A 76 17.45 -0.06 9.17
CA VAL A 76 18.11 1.15 8.65
C VAL A 76 18.39 2.16 9.77
N PRO A 77 19.48 2.96 9.69
CA PRO A 77 19.88 3.89 10.77
C PRO A 77 18.79 4.87 11.22
N ALA A 78 17.84 5.21 10.33
CA ALA A 78 16.71 6.08 10.65
C ALA A 78 15.83 5.53 11.78
N ILE A 79 15.69 4.21 11.91
CA ILE A 79 14.93 3.57 12.99
C ILE A 79 15.62 3.84 14.33
N GLU A 80 16.94 3.67 14.42
CA GLU A 80 17.72 3.97 15.62
C GLU A 80 17.70 5.45 16.03
N GLU A 81 17.62 6.34 15.04
CA GLU A 81 17.45 7.77 15.28
C GLU A 81 16.04 8.09 15.80
N LEU A 82 15.01 7.52 15.18
CA LEU A 82 13.61 7.68 15.62
C LEU A 82 13.34 7.07 17.00
N ARG A 83 13.99 5.94 17.36
CA ARG A 83 13.98 5.40 18.74
C ARG A 83 14.50 6.43 19.76
N LYS A 84 15.38 7.34 19.36
CA LYS A 84 15.89 8.46 20.18
C LYS A 84 15.01 9.72 20.08
N GLY A 85 13.85 9.62 19.43
CA GLY A 85 12.81 10.64 19.34
C GLY A 85 12.95 11.63 18.19
N LYS A 86 14.00 11.55 17.34
CA LYS A 86 14.16 12.44 16.18
C LYS A 86 15.14 11.93 15.14
N LEU A 87 14.89 12.25 13.88
CA LEU A 87 15.85 12.07 12.80
C LEU A 87 16.96 13.12 12.89
N LYS A 88 18.21 12.74 12.61
CA LYS A 88 19.34 13.68 12.61
C LYS A 88 19.27 14.66 11.45
N HIS A 89 18.80 14.19 10.30
CA HIS A 89 18.65 14.97 9.10
C HIS A 89 17.40 14.51 8.34
N MET A 90 16.62 15.46 7.87
CA MET A 90 15.51 15.22 6.96
C MET A 90 15.73 16.04 5.69
N PRO A 91 15.68 15.41 4.49
CA PRO A 91 15.77 16.16 3.26
C PRO A 91 14.60 17.15 3.20
N THR A 92 14.92 18.40 2.89
CA THR A 92 13.89 19.44 2.69
C THR A 92 13.62 19.55 1.20
N SER A 93 12.40 19.22 0.77
CA SER A 93 11.94 19.47 -0.58
C SER A 93 11.06 20.72 -0.62
N GLN A 94 11.28 21.58 -1.61
CA GLN A 94 10.35 22.67 -1.93
C GLN A 94 9.66 22.33 -3.25
N LEU A 95 8.34 22.45 -3.30
CA LEU A 95 7.63 22.41 -4.56
C LEU A 95 8.06 23.62 -5.40
N PRO A 96 8.39 23.45 -6.70
CA PRO A 96 8.63 24.58 -7.56
C PRO A 96 7.37 25.47 -7.59
N LYS A 97 7.55 26.79 -7.55
CA LYS A 97 6.45 27.71 -7.78
C LYS A 97 5.97 27.52 -9.21
N LEU A 98 4.68 27.22 -9.38
CA LEU A 98 4.06 27.20 -10.70
C LEU A 98 4.06 28.63 -11.25
N ASP A 99 4.75 28.83 -12.37
CA ASP A 99 4.60 30.06 -13.15
C ASP A 99 3.34 29.91 -14.00
N HIS A 100 2.30 30.68 -13.68
CA HIS A 100 1.04 30.70 -14.42
C HIS A 100 1.04 31.68 -15.60
N SER A 101 2.22 32.11 -16.07
CA SER A 101 2.37 32.95 -17.26
C SER A 101 2.25 32.10 -18.54
N ALA A 102 1.03 31.77 -18.95
CA ALA A 102 0.71 31.23 -20.28
C ALA A 102 -0.60 31.82 -20.80
#